data_AF-A0A3C0PG34-F1
#
_entry.id   AF-A0A3C0PG34-F1
#
_cell.length_a   1.000
_cell.length_b   1.000
_cell.length_c   1.000
_cell.angle_alpha   90.00
_cell.angle_beta   90.00
_cell.angle_gamma   90.00
#
_symmetry.space_group_name_H-M   'P 1'
#
loop_
_entity.id
_entity.type
_entity.pdbx_description
1 polymer ?
#
loop_
_entity_poly.entity_id
_entity_poly.type
_entity_poly.pdbx_seq_one_letter_code
_entity_poly.pdbx_strand_id
1 'polypeptide(L)'
;MLLRKARIMASQLEYSKLLIAKALDDYAVLKILIEKQEVADEIIGFHAQQVVEKVLKAILSFKSIEYRKTHDIAELIDIINDNGIDVPESIEETIDLTPFAVEFRYDFLPAEVKKTEKMSRKKILMLVNTALEWAKIVVH
;
A
#
# COMPACT_ATOMS: atom_id res chain seq x y z
N MET A 1 1.19 30.64 -16.32
CA MET A 1 1.53 29.83 -15.12
C MET A 1 0.32 29.09 -14.53
N LEU A 2 -0.84 29.76 -14.36
CA LEU A 2 -2.06 29.16 -13.79
C LEU A 2 -2.65 27.99 -14.60
N LEU A 3 -2.78 28.13 -15.93
CA LEU A 3 -3.30 27.07 -16.81
C LEU A 3 -2.45 25.78 -16.77
N ARG A 4 -1.13 25.91 -16.61
CA ARG A 4 -0.22 24.77 -16.50
C ARG A 4 -0.41 24.02 -15.18
N LYS A 5 -0.55 24.74 -14.06
CA LYS A 5 -0.84 24.14 -12.74
C LYS A 5 -2.19 23.42 -12.74
N ALA A 6 -3.24 24.03 -13.30
CA ALA A 6 -4.55 23.40 -13.40
C ALA A 6 -4.53 22.10 -14.21
N ARG A 7 -3.79 22.08 -15.34
CA ARG A 7 -3.63 20.87 -16.16
C ARG A 7 -2.87 19.76 -15.43
N ILE A 8 -1.84 20.10 -14.67
CA ILE A 8 -1.09 19.12 -13.86
C ILE A 8 -2.00 18.53 -12.78
N MET A 9 -2.73 19.36 -12.04
CA MET A 9 -3.68 18.89 -11.02
C MET A 9 -4.77 17.97 -11.62
N ALA A 10 -5.32 18.30 -12.79
CA ALA A 10 -6.27 17.44 -13.48
C ALA A 10 -5.66 16.07 -13.82
N SER A 11 -4.44 16.04 -14.36
CA SER A 11 -3.76 14.78 -14.67
C SER A 11 -3.44 13.95 -13.42
N GLN A 12 -3.12 14.59 -12.30
CA GLN A 12 -2.83 13.92 -11.04
C GLN A 12 -4.09 13.32 -10.40
N LEU A 13 -5.22 14.01 -10.50
CA LEU A 13 -6.51 13.48 -10.08
C LEU A 13 -6.93 12.26 -10.93
N GLU A 14 -6.79 12.35 -12.25
CA GLU A 14 -7.07 11.22 -13.16
C GLU A 14 -6.18 10.02 -12.85
N TYR A 15 -4.89 10.28 -12.60
CA TYR A 15 -3.93 9.24 -12.24
C TYR A 15 -4.25 8.59 -10.89
N SER A 16 -4.63 9.39 -9.88
CA SER A 16 -5.13 8.88 -8.59
C SER A 16 -6.32 7.94 -8.78
N LYS A 17 -7.31 8.33 -9.60
CA LYS A 17 -8.48 7.49 -9.87
C LYS A 17 -8.10 6.18 -10.56
N LEU A 18 -7.17 6.23 -11.51
CA LEU A 18 -6.66 5.03 -12.19
C LEU A 18 -5.96 4.09 -11.19
N LEU A 19 -5.16 4.63 -10.28
CA LEU A 19 -4.48 3.84 -9.24
C LEU A 19 -5.47 3.15 -8.31
N ILE A 20 -6.53 3.86 -7.87
CA ILE A 20 -7.61 3.24 -7.07
C ILE A 20 -8.31 2.13 -7.85
N ALA A 21 -8.65 2.35 -9.13
CA ALA A 21 -9.26 1.30 -9.95
C ALA A 21 -8.37 0.05 -10.05
N LYS A 22 -7.06 0.24 -10.22
CA LYS A 22 -6.08 -0.86 -10.25
C LYS A 22 -5.92 -1.54 -8.90
N ALA A 23 -5.96 -0.79 -7.80
CA ALA A 23 -5.98 -1.36 -6.45
C ALA A 23 -7.21 -2.25 -6.24
N LEU A 24 -8.37 -1.86 -6.78
CA LEU A 24 -9.59 -2.67 -6.71
C LEU A 24 -9.51 -3.96 -7.55
N ASP A 25 -8.81 -3.92 -8.70
CA ASP A 25 -8.53 -5.14 -9.49
C ASP A 25 -7.70 -6.14 -8.66
N ASP A 26 -6.61 -5.70 -8.02
CA ASP A 26 -5.79 -6.54 -7.14
C ASP A 26 -6.56 -7.05 -5.92
N TYR A 27 -7.40 -6.19 -5.32
CA TYR A 27 -8.24 -6.57 -4.19
C TYR A 27 -9.28 -7.64 -4.56
N ALA A 28 -9.84 -7.57 -5.77
CA ALA A 28 -10.76 -8.59 -6.26
C ALA A 28 -10.07 -9.96 -6.38
N VAL A 29 -8.83 -9.98 -6.90
CA VAL A 29 -8.01 -11.20 -6.96
C VAL A 29 -7.69 -11.71 -5.55
N LEU A 30 -7.21 -10.83 -4.65
CA LEU A 30 -6.89 -11.17 -3.27
C LEU A 30 -8.07 -11.86 -2.57
N LYS A 31 -9.28 -11.29 -2.68
CA LYS A 31 -10.49 -11.87 -2.08
C LYS A 31 -10.83 -13.27 -2.55
N ILE A 32 -10.50 -13.62 -3.79
CA ILE A 32 -10.73 -14.96 -4.33
C ILE A 32 -9.67 -15.93 -3.80
N LEU A 33 -8.40 -15.51 -3.81
CA LEU A 33 -7.27 -16.36 -3.46
C LEU A 33 -7.14 -16.61 -1.96
N ILE A 34 -7.55 -15.65 -1.12
CA ILE A 34 -7.30 -15.70 0.32
C ILE A 34 -7.95 -16.91 1.02
N GLU A 35 -9.10 -17.37 0.50
CA GLU A 35 -9.84 -18.54 0.99
C GLU A 35 -9.26 -19.89 0.50
N LYS A 36 -8.28 -19.86 -0.41
CA LYS A 36 -7.70 -21.05 -1.05
C LYS A 36 -6.45 -21.50 -0.32
N GLN A 37 -6.54 -22.57 0.48
CA GLN A 37 -5.43 -23.08 1.28
C GLN A 37 -4.23 -23.54 0.43
N GLU A 38 -4.50 -23.94 -0.82
CA GLU A 38 -3.50 -24.38 -1.79
C GLU A 38 -2.67 -23.25 -2.40
N VAL A 39 -3.13 -22.00 -2.29
CA VAL A 39 -2.40 -20.83 -2.80
C VAL A 39 -1.29 -20.49 -1.81
N ALA A 40 -0.08 -20.26 -2.30
CA ALA A 40 1.05 -19.86 -1.47
C ALA A 40 0.82 -18.47 -0.82
N ASP A 41 1.22 -18.30 0.44
CA ASP A 41 1.03 -17.04 1.17
C ASP A 41 1.79 -15.87 0.52
N GLU A 42 2.86 -16.16 -0.21
CA GLU A 42 3.64 -15.19 -0.99
C GLU A 42 2.79 -14.55 -2.11
N ILE A 43 1.87 -15.32 -2.72
CA ILE A 43 0.93 -14.80 -3.73
C ILE A 43 -0.13 -13.91 -3.07
N ILE A 44 -0.61 -14.30 -1.89
CA ILE A 44 -1.56 -13.49 -1.09
C ILE A 44 -0.90 -12.17 -0.69
N GLY A 45 0.32 -12.22 -0.15
CA GLY A 45 1.12 -11.07 0.23
C GLY A 45 1.39 -10.13 -0.94
N PHE A 46 1.73 -10.68 -2.12
CA PHE A 46 1.96 -9.89 -3.32
C PHE A 46 0.74 -9.04 -3.70
N HIS A 47 -0.46 -9.65 -3.80
CA HIS A 47 -1.65 -8.88 -4.14
C HIS A 47 -2.01 -7.88 -3.05
N ALA A 48 -1.85 -8.23 -1.77
CA ALA A 48 -2.08 -7.30 -0.67
C ALA A 48 -1.16 -6.07 -0.73
N GLN A 49 0.14 -6.29 -0.93
CA GLN A 49 1.12 -5.21 -1.14
C GLN A 49 0.72 -4.33 -2.33
N GLN A 50 0.32 -4.95 -3.45
CA GLN A 50 -0.09 -4.22 -4.65
C GLN A 50 -1.33 -3.34 -4.44
N VAL A 51 -2.28 -3.75 -3.58
CA VAL A 51 -3.42 -2.90 -3.20
C VAL A 51 -2.94 -1.71 -2.38
N VAL A 52 -2.17 -1.96 -1.32
CA VAL A 52 -1.70 -0.93 -0.39
C VAL A 52 -0.83 0.11 -1.10
N GLU A 53 0.17 -0.32 -1.89
CA GLU A 53 1.03 0.59 -2.64
C GLU A 53 0.23 1.52 -3.55
N LYS A 54 -0.76 0.97 -4.27
CA LYS A 54 -1.56 1.78 -5.20
C LYS A 54 -2.46 2.76 -4.45
N VAL A 55 -2.97 2.38 -3.28
CA VAL A 55 -3.70 3.29 -2.39
C VAL A 55 -2.81 4.45 -1.95
N LEU A 56 -1.61 4.17 -1.43
CA LEU A 56 -0.68 5.22 -0.97
C LEU A 56 -0.30 6.16 -2.12
N LYS A 57 0.04 5.59 -3.28
CA LYS A 57 0.35 6.35 -4.51
C LYS A 57 -0.85 7.17 -4.99
N ALA A 58 -2.08 6.67 -4.85
CA ALA A 58 -3.28 7.42 -5.20
C ALA A 58 -3.45 8.63 -4.28
N ILE A 59 -3.28 8.47 -2.96
CA ILE A 59 -3.32 9.57 -2.00
C ILE A 59 -2.28 10.64 -2.32
N LEU A 60 -1.02 10.24 -2.56
CA LEU A 60 0.05 11.16 -2.97
C LEU A 60 -0.30 11.90 -4.26
N SER A 61 -0.80 11.18 -5.27
CA SER A 61 -1.21 11.78 -6.56
C SER A 61 -2.37 12.75 -6.37
N PHE A 62 -3.40 12.38 -5.59
CA PHE A 62 -4.54 13.25 -5.28
C PHE A 62 -4.11 14.57 -4.64
N LYS A 63 -3.12 14.50 -3.73
CA LYS A 63 -2.54 15.66 -3.05
C LYS A 63 -1.47 16.39 -3.90
N SER A 64 -1.22 15.93 -5.13
CA SER A 64 -0.19 16.44 -6.04
C SER A 64 1.22 16.42 -5.42
N ILE A 65 1.51 15.40 -4.61
CA ILE A 65 2.82 15.15 -3.99
C ILE A 65 3.61 14.23 -4.92
N GLU A 66 4.82 14.64 -5.27
CA GLU A 66 5.71 13.85 -6.11
C GLU A 66 6.42 12.75 -5.30
N TYR A 67 6.58 11.59 -5.91
CA TYR A 67 7.31 10.45 -5.35
C TYR A 67 8.08 9.76 -6.47
N ARG A 68 9.21 9.13 -6.13
CA ARG A 68 9.98 8.34 -7.09
C ARG A 68 9.28 7.02 -7.39
N LYS A 69 9.60 6.40 -8.52
CA LYS A 69 9.08 5.06 -8.83
C LYS A 69 9.69 4.04 -7.86
N THR A 70 8.96 3.75 -6.79
CA THR A 70 9.32 2.81 -5.73
C THR A 70 8.20 1.79 -5.51
N HIS A 71 8.56 0.64 -4.97
CA HIS A 71 7.63 -0.41 -4.49
C HIS A 71 7.76 -0.62 -2.98
N ASP A 72 8.38 0.35 -2.30
CA ASP A 72 8.58 0.32 -0.86
C ASP A 72 7.41 1.04 -0.18
N ILE A 73 6.67 0.30 0.65
CA ILE A 73 5.55 0.83 1.43
C ILE A 73 6.05 1.82 2.48
N ALA A 74 7.19 1.56 3.12
CA ALA A 74 7.75 2.42 4.15
C ALA A 74 8.14 3.79 3.54
N GLU A 75 8.82 3.80 2.39
CA GLU A 75 9.17 5.05 1.69
C GLU A 75 7.91 5.85 1.33
N LEU A 76 6.84 5.20 0.88
CA LEU A 76 5.58 5.89 0.55
C LEU A 76 4.89 6.47 1.78
N ILE A 77 4.91 5.75 2.91
CA ILE A 77 4.36 6.21 4.18
C ILE A 77 5.16 7.40 4.71
N ASP A 78 6.49 7.34 4.68
CA ASP A 78 7.36 8.44 5.10
C ASP A 78 7.05 9.71 4.29
N ILE A 79 6.88 9.61 2.98
CA ILE A 79 6.51 10.76 2.13
C ILE A 79 5.14 11.32 2.53
N ILE A 80 4.17 10.47 2.87
CA ILE A 80 2.83 10.92 3.31
C ILE A 80 2.92 11.67 4.64
N ASN A 81 3.64 11.11 5.62
CA ASN A 81 3.87 11.71 6.93
C ASN A 81 4.63 13.05 6.81
N ASP A 82 5.68 13.11 6.00
CA ASP A 82 6.47 14.33 5.74
C ASP A 82 5.64 15.47 5.12
N ASN A 83 4.51 15.13 4.48
CA ASN A 83 3.56 16.09 3.92
C ASN A 83 2.36 16.37 4.83
N GLY A 84 2.43 15.97 6.11
CA GLY A 84 1.45 16.30 7.14
C GLY A 84 0.10 15.61 6.99
N ILE A 85 0.08 14.42 6.36
CA ILE A 85 -1.12 13.58 6.28
C ILE A 85 -0.99 12.49 7.34
N ASP A 86 -1.88 12.49 8.31
CA ASP A 86 -1.87 11.49 9.38
C ASP A 86 -2.14 10.08 8.83
N VAL A 87 -1.15 9.20 8.94
CA VAL A 87 -1.25 7.79 8.57
C VAL A 87 -1.80 6.99 9.76
N PRO A 88 -2.89 6.23 9.59
CA PRO A 88 -3.39 5.38 10.67
C PRO A 88 -2.36 4.31 11.06
N GLU A 89 -2.23 3.99 12.35
CA GLU A 89 -1.28 2.97 12.84
C GLU A 89 -1.43 1.62 12.13
N SER A 90 -2.65 1.20 11.79
CA SER A 90 -2.88 -0.02 11.01
C SER A 90 -2.26 0.02 9.61
N ILE A 91 -2.05 1.20 9.02
CA ILE A 91 -1.38 1.34 7.73
C ILE A 91 0.14 1.18 7.89
N GLU A 92 0.72 1.61 9.01
CA GLU A 92 2.13 1.36 9.33
C GLU A 92 2.45 -0.15 9.37
N GLU A 93 1.52 -0.97 9.89
CA GLU A 93 1.66 -2.44 9.89
C GLU A 93 1.75 -3.06 8.48
N THR A 94 1.37 -2.32 7.43
CA THR A 94 1.45 -2.82 6.04
C THR A 94 2.86 -2.85 5.49
N ILE A 95 3.84 -2.22 6.15
CA ILE A 95 5.27 -2.32 5.80
C ILE A 95 5.72 -3.78 5.77
N ASP A 96 5.12 -4.62 6.62
CA ASP A 96 5.43 -6.05 6.73
C ASP A 96 4.89 -6.88 5.55
N LEU A 97 4.09 -6.28 4.66
CA LEU A 97 3.65 -6.93 3.42
C LEU A 97 4.73 -6.91 2.34
N THR A 98 5.76 -6.07 2.44
CA THR A 98 6.81 -5.96 1.43
C THR A 98 7.83 -7.11 1.59
N PRO A 99 8.05 -7.95 0.56
CA PRO A 99 9.04 -9.04 0.59
C PRO A 99 10.45 -8.56 0.93
N PHE A 100 10.83 -7.36 0.46
CA PHE A 100 12.10 -6.74 0.80
C PHE A 100 12.18 -6.29 2.26
N ALA A 101 11.09 -5.77 2.85
CA ALA A 101 11.09 -5.39 4.27
C ALA A 101 11.31 -6.61 5.17
N VAL A 102 10.82 -7.78 4.75
CA VAL A 102 11.09 -9.08 5.36
C VAL A 102 12.56 -9.47 5.20
N GLU A 103 13.13 -9.48 3.99
CA GLU A 103 14.56 -9.81 3.78
C GLU A 103 15.51 -8.89 4.56
N PHE A 104 15.33 -7.56 4.50
CA PHE A 104 16.17 -6.61 5.22
C PHE A 104 16.03 -6.73 6.74
N ARG A 105 14.82 -6.97 7.29
CA ARG A 105 14.67 -7.14 8.74
C ARG A 105 15.30 -8.44 9.25
N TYR A 106 15.19 -9.56 8.51
CA TYR A 106 15.74 -10.83 9.00
C TYR A 106 17.26 -10.96 8.84
N ASP A 107 17.89 -10.22 7.94
CA ASP A 107 19.35 -10.23 7.81
C ASP A 107 20.07 -9.57 9.00
N PHE A 108 19.41 -8.64 9.70
CA PHE A 108 19.96 -7.96 10.88
C PHE A 108 19.49 -8.53 12.22
N LEU A 109 18.57 -9.51 12.22
CA LEU A 109 18.04 -10.10 13.44
C LEU A 109 18.75 -11.42 13.82
N PRO A 110 19.06 -11.64 15.12
CA PRO A 110 19.57 -12.91 15.61
C PRO A 110 18.68 -14.08 15.17
N ALA A 111 19.26 -15.24 14.90
CA ALA A 111 18.53 -16.42 14.44
C ALA A 111 17.37 -16.83 15.36
N GLU A 112 17.43 -16.51 16.66
CA GLU A 112 16.34 -16.76 17.61
C GLU A 112 15.11 -15.86 17.42
N VAL A 113 15.25 -14.68 16.80
CA VAL A 113 14.18 -13.70 16.55
C VAL A 113 13.55 -13.88 15.17
N LYS A 114 14.13 -14.72 14.30
CA LYS A 114 13.58 -15.03 12.95
C LYS A 114 12.23 -15.77 12.99
N LYS A 115 11.72 -16.10 14.17
CA LYS A 115 10.35 -16.61 14.40
C LYS A 115 9.33 -15.48 14.59
N THR A 116 9.36 -14.42 13.79
CA THR A 116 8.17 -13.56 13.77
C THR A 116 7.06 -14.33 13.08
N GLU A 117 5.90 -14.42 13.75
CA GLU A 117 4.73 -15.10 13.21
C GLU A 117 4.38 -14.49 11.85
N LYS A 118 4.29 -15.33 10.81
CA LYS A 118 3.77 -14.90 9.51
C LYS A 118 2.41 -14.25 9.73
N MET A 119 2.20 -13.07 9.12
CA MET A 119 0.93 -12.36 9.21
C MET A 119 -0.20 -13.28 8.74
N SER A 120 -1.22 -13.48 9.57
CA SER A 120 -2.36 -14.30 9.18
C SER A 120 -3.09 -13.69 7.99
N ARG A 121 -3.63 -14.52 7.09
CA ARG A 121 -4.46 -14.06 5.96
C ARG A 121 -5.59 -13.13 6.40
N LYS A 122 -6.23 -13.42 7.53
CA LYS A 122 -7.29 -12.56 8.10
C LYS A 122 -6.77 -11.16 8.43
N LYS A 123 -5.58 -11.05 9.02
CA LYS A 123 -4.93 -9.76 9.30
C LYS A 123 -4.58 -9.04 8.00
N ILE A 124 -4.01 -9.74 7.01
CA ILE A 124 -3.73 -9.17 5.69
C ILE A 124 -4.99 -8.52 5.08
N LEU A 125 -6.10 -9.26 5.05
CA LEU A 125 -7.36 -8.74 4.51
C LEU A 125 -7.88 -7.52 5.29
N MET A 126 -7.76 -7.56 6.62
CA MET A 126 -8.15 -6.43 7.47
C MET A 126 -7.33 -5.18 7.12
N LEU A 127 -6.01 -5.30 7.01
CA LEU A 127 -5.13 -4.18 6.67
C LEU A 127 -5.44 -3.60 5.29
N VAL A 128 -5.64 -4.46 4.30
CA VAL A 128 -6.02 -4.05 2.93
C VAL A 128 -7.36 -3.31 2.91
N ASN A 129 -8.36 -3.82 3.65
CA ASN A 129 -9.65 -3.14 3.77
C ASN A 129 -9.49 -1.77 4.42
N THR A 130 -8.71 -1.66 5.50
CA THR A 130 -8.47 -0.37 6.16
C THR A 130 -7.79 0.63 5.23
N ALA A 131 -6.81 0.20 4.43
CA ALA A 131 -6.18 1.05 3.42
C ALA A 131 -7.19 1.58 2.41
N LEU A 132 -8.08 0.72 1.88
CA LEU A 132 -9.11 1.12 0.94
C LEU A 132 -10.14 2.08 1.56
N GLU A 133 -10.55 1.87 2.80
CA GLU A 133 -11.46 2.78 3.50
C GLU A 133 -10.80 4.13 3.78
N TRP A 134 -9.54 4.13 4.20
CA TRP A 134 -8.78 5.37 4.39
C TRP A 134 -8.62 6.16 3.09
N ALA A 135 -8.35 5.46 1.97
CA ALA A 135 -8.30 6.08 0.66
C ALA A 135 -9.60 6.81 0.30
N LYS A 136 -10.76 6.22 0.61
CA LYS A 136 -12.05 6.88 0.39
C LYS A 136 -12.10 8.20 1.15
N ILE A 137 -11.76 8.19 2.43
CA ILE A 137 -11.77 9.38 3.29
C ILE A 137 -10.88 10.49 2.73
N VAL A 138 -9.66 10.15 2.26
CA VAL A 138 -8.67 11.14 1.84
C VAL A 138 -8.87 11.64 0.40
N VAL A 139 -9.37 10.79 -0.50
CA VAL A 139 -9.53 11.05 -1.95
C VAL A 139 -10.97 11.48 -2.30
N HIS A 140 -11.78 11.86 -1.30
CA HIS A 140 -13.15 12.37 -1.47
C HIS A 140 -13.23 13.70 -2.23
#